data_AF-A0A552UUZ1-F1
#
_entry.id   AF-A0A552UUZ1-F1
#
_cell.length_a   1.000
_cell.length_b   1.000
_cell.length_c   1.000
_cell.angle_alpha   90.00
_cell.angle_beta   90.00
_cell.angle_gamma   90.00
#
_symmetry.space_group_name_H-M   'P 1'
#
loop_
_entity.id
_entity.type
_entity.pdbx_description
1 polymer ?
#
loop_
_entity_poly.entity_id
_entity_poly.type
_entity_poly.pdbx_seq_one_letter_code
_entity_poly.pdbx_strand_id
1 'polypeptide(L)'
;MNILTDRKNGIVKWTLNCKDIVIQDYNMMYAYEYGSEMVMLKLKSNDGEIAFSLYDINGDLILSYVPKSSEIMIGINKSIHLDYLISVEYSKKDKKIVALTGIKEDERKLIILDNEGNIISNIINPSGYTYYFTQNFGDKIIVVCRGNSDATVDKYGRNDWNFRVDLDNYYVERMSITQL
;
A
#
# COMPACT_ATOMS: atom_id res chain seq x y z
N MET A 1 18.05 4.56 -0.57
CA MET A 1 18.79 3.32 -0.95
C MET A 1 19.10 3.39 -2.45
N ASN A 2 19.89 2.49 -3.02
CA ASN A 2 20.06 2.40 -4.47
C ASN A 2 19.59 1.03 -4.94
N ILE A 3 18.47 0.99 -5.66
CA ILE A 3 17.88 -0.23 -6.19
C ILE A 3 18.29 -0.36 -7.66
N LEU A 4 19.01 -1.43 -7.97
CA LEU A 4 19.41 -1.79 -9.32
C LEU A 4 18.44 -2.85 -9.86
N THR A 5 17.96 -2.66 -11.09
CA THR A 5 17.05 -3.61 -11.73
C THR A 5 17.58 -4.04 -13.09
N ASP A 6 17.64 -5.34 -13.34
CA ASP A 6 17.82 -5.93 -14.66
C ASP A 6 16.54 -6.68 -15.04
N ARG A 7 15.69 -5.99 -15.81
CA ARG A 7 14.38 -6.51 -16.23
C ARG A 7 14.51 -7.72 -17.16
N LYS A 8 15.59 -7.84 -17.93
CA LYS A 8 15.76 -8.95 -18.87
C LYS A 8 15.99 -10.27 -18.14
N ASN A 9 16.73 -10.21 -17.04
CA ASN A 9 17.04 -11.37 -16.22
C ASN A 9 16.15 -11.49 -14.96
N GLY A 10 15.21 -10.57 -14.78
CA GLY A 10 14.31 -10.54 -13.63
C GLY A 10 15.02 -10.24 -12.31
N ILE A 11 16.11 -9.48 -12.31
CA ILE A 11 16.91 -9.25 -11.11
C ILE A 11 16.58 -7.89 -10.51
N VAL A 12 16.31 -7.87 -9.20
CA VAL A 12 16.30 -6.68 -8.35
C VAL A 12 17.41 -6.82 -7.31
N LYS A 13 18.20 -5.78 -7.13
CA LYS A 13 19.35 -5.82 -6.24
C LYS A 13 19.52 -4.51 -5.48
N TRP A 14 19.89 -4.61 -4.21
CA TRP A 14 20.40 -3.50 -3.41
C TRP A 14 21.52 -3.98 -2.49
N THR A 15 22.30 -3.06 -1.94
CA THR A 15 23.41 -3.39 -1.05
C THR A 15 23.08 -2.94 0.38
N LEU A 16 23.21 -3.85 1.33
CA LEU A 16 23.05 -3.63 2.76
C LEU A 16 24.31 -4.13 3.50
N ASN A 17 24.97 -3.28 4.28
CA ASN A 17 26.16 -3.65 5.05
C ASN A 17 27.25 -4.37 4.21
N CYS A 18 27.54 -3.83 3.02
CA CYS A 18 28.48 -4.41 2.04
C CYS A 18 28.10 -5.80 1.50
N LYS A 19 26.86 -6.25 1.71
CA LYS A 19 26.31 -7.47 1.11
C LYS A 19 25.22 -7.12 0.11
N ASP A 20 25.22 -7.85 -0.99
CA ASP A 20 24.19 -7.71 -2.01
C ASP A 20 22.98 -8.55 -1.62
N ILE A 21 21.83 -7.90 -1.55
CA ILE A 21 20.52 -8.55 -1.48
C ILE A 21 19.98 -8.63 -2.90
N VAL A 22 19.57 -9.83 -3.32
CA VAL A 22 19.16 -10.12 -4.69
C VAL A 22 17.83 -10.85 -4.67
N ILE A 23 16.84 -10.29 -5.35
CA ILE A 23 15.55 -10.92 -5.63
C ILE A 23 15.49 -11.24 -7.12
N GLN A 24 15.06 -12.46 -7.44
CA GLN A 24 14.86 -12.90 -8.81
C GLN A 24 13.38 -13.15 -9.09
N ASP A 25 12.80 -12.31 -9.94
CA ASP A 25 11.42 -12.41 -10.43
C ASP A 25 11.33 -11.96 -11.89
N TYR A 26 11.09 -12.91 -12.80
CA TYR A 26 10.98 -12.65 -14.24
C TYR A 26 9.74 -11.87 -14.64
N ASN A 27 8.74 -11.78 -13.76
CA ASN A 27 7.52 -11.02 -13.98
C ASN A 27 7.65 -9.56 -13.52
N MET A 28 8.82 -9.17 -12.99
CA MET A 28 9.05 -7.82 -12.51
C MET A 28 9.01 -6.77 -13.62
N MET A 29 8.09 -5.82 -13.47
CA MET A 29 8.03 -4.62 -14.31
C MET A 29 9.00 -3.56 -13.82
N TYR A 30 8.98 -3.26 -12.51
CA TYR A 30 9.92 -2.36 -11.85
C TYR A 30 9.90 -2.57 -10.33
N ALA A 31 10.94 -2.07 -9.67
CA ALA A 31 11.08 -2.04 -8.22
C ALA A 31 11.33 -0.62 -7.74
N TYR A 32 10.90 -0.31 -6.52
CA TYR A 32 11.05 1.02 -5.93
C TYR A 32 11.13 0.93 -4.40
N GLU A 33 11.72 1.96 -3.80
CA GLU A 33 11.72 2.12 -2.35
C GLU A 33 10.29 2.35 -1.88
N TYR A 34 9.92 1.63 -0.83
CA TYR A 34 8.59 1.68 -0.27
C TYR A 34 8.69 1.93 1.23
N GLY A 35 8.03 2.99 1.71
CA GLY A 35 8.10 3.38 3.12
C GLY A 35 9.54 3.52 3.63
N SER A 36 9.77 3.07 4.87
CA SER A 36 11.10 3.03 5.48
C SER A 36 11.71 1.63 5.41
N GLU A 37 12.85 1.50 4.72
CA GLU A 37 13.66 0.27 4.64
C GLU A 37 12.89 -0.95 4.08
N MET A 38 12.10 -0.74 3.02
CA MET A 38 11.42 -1.82 2.29
C MET A 38 11.49 -1.56 0.79
N VAL A 39 11.32 -2.62 0.01
CA VAL A 39 11.34 -2.58 -1.45
C VAL A 39 10.05 -3.20 -1.97
N MET A 40 9.32 -2.45 -2.80
CA MET A 40 8.13 -2.96 -3.48
C MET A 40 8.47 -3.28 -4.93
N LEU A 41 8.12 -4.48 -5.37
CA LEU A 41 8.13 -4.90 -6.75
C LEU A 41 6.72 -4.78 -7.30
N LYS A 42 6.58 -4.14 -8.47
CA LYS A 42 5.38 -4.27 -9.29
C LYS A 42 5.63 -5.32 -10.36
N LEU A 43 4.74 -6.31 -10.41
CA LEU A 43 4.85 -7.49 -11.23
C LEU A 43 3.70 -7.54 -12.23
N LYS A 44 3.91 -8.23 -13.35
CA LYS A 44 2.86 -8.61 -14.29
C LYS A 44 2.75 -10.14 -14.31
N SER A 45 1.69 -10.69 -13.75
CA SER A 45 1.47 -12.14 -13.72
C SER A 45 1.24 -12.70 -15.13
N ASN A 46 1.29 -14.03 -15.24
CA ASN A 46 1.20 -14.75 -16.52
C ASN A 46 -0.14 -14.54 -17.25
N ASP A 47 -1.22 -14.27 -16.50
CA ASP A 47 -2.55 -13.92 -17.02
C ASP A 47 -2.68 -12.43 -17.37
N GLY A 48 -1.61 -11.65 -17.18
CA GLY A 48 -1.52 -10.23 -17.50
C GLY A 48 -1.91 -9.29 -16.37
N GLU A 49 -2.29 -9.83 -15.21
CA GLU A 49 -2.68 -9.04 -14.04
C GLU A 49 -1.51 -8.33 -13.39
N ILE A 50 -1.83 -7.24 -12.70
CA ILE A 50 -0.86 -6.50 -11.90
C ILE A 50 -0.84 -7.08 -10.50
N ALA A 51 0.35 -7.48 -10.07
CA ALA A 51 0.63 -7.94 -8.72
C ALA A 51 1.70 -7.07 -8.06
N PHE A 52 1.77 -7.13 -6.75
CA PHE A 52 2.75 -6.41 -5.96
C PHE A 52 3.36 -7.34 -4.92
N SER A 53 4.68 -7.26 -4.74
CA SER A 53 5.40 -7.99 -3.71
C SER A 53 6.28 -7.03 -2.91
N LEU A 54 6.10 -7.04 -1.60
CA LEU A 54 6.79 -6.18 -0.65
C LEU A 54 7.84 -6.99 0.11
N TYR A 55 9.08 -6.52 0.06
CA TYR A 55 10.22 -7.12 0.74
C TYR A 55 10.76 -6.16 1.80
N ASP A 56 11.25 -6.72 2.90
CA ASP A 56 12.05 -5.96 3.85
C ASP A 56 13.45 -5.64 3.27
N ILE A 57 14.24 -4.87 4.01
CA ILE A 57 15.60 -4.49 3.61
C ILE A 57 16.57 -5.68 3.50
N ASN A 58 16.27 -6.83 4.13
CA ASN A 58 17.08 -8.04 4.07
C ASN A 58 16.70 -8.94 2.88
N GLY A 59 15.59 -8.62 2.20
CA GLY A 59 15.07 -9.41 1.07
C GLY A 59 14.03 -10.46 1.49
N ASP A 60 13.54 -10.40 2.73
CA ASP A 60 12.49 -11.28 3.20
C ASP A 60 11.12 -10.77 2.72
N LEU A 61 10.31 -11.66 2.14
CA LEU A 61 8.96 -11.32 1.69
C LEU A 61 8.07 -11.00 2.90
N ILE A 62 7.56 -9.77 2.95
CA ILE A 62 6.60 -9.31 3.97
C ILE A 62 5.19 -9.71 3.54
N LEU A 63 4.79 -9.29 2.34
CA LEU A 63 3.49 -9.60 1.76
C LEU A 63 3.53 -9.50 0.24
N SER A 64 2.57 -10.12 -0.43
CA SER A 64 2.24 -9.84 -1.82
C SER A 64 0.72 -9.77 -2.00
N TYR A 65 0.25 -9.09 -3.03
CA TYR A 65 -1.18 -9.01 -3.32
C TYR A 65 -1.48 -8.82 -4.79
N VAL A 66 -2.69 -9.23 -5.17
CA VAL A 66 -3.24 -9.08 -6.53
C VAL A 66 -4.63 -8.44 -6.39
N PRO A 67 -4.81 -7.14 -6.72
CA PRO A 67 -6.08 -6.45 -6.56
C PRO A 67 -7.25 -7.17 -7.23
N LYS A 68 -7.07 -7.65 -8.47
CA LYS A 68 -8.15 -8.27 -9.24
C LYS A 68 -8.66 -9.58 -8.63
N SER A 69 -7.77 -10.43 -8.10
CA SER A 69 -8.19 -11.66 -7.43
C SER A 69 -8.56 -11.44 -5.96
N SER A 70 -8.44 -10.20 -5.46
CA SER A 70 -8.76 -9.86 -4.06
C SER A 70 -7.93 -10.67 -3.05
N GLU A 71 -6.75 -11.13 -3.46
CA GLU A 71 -5.87 -11.98 -2.66
C GLU A 71 -4.70 -11.18 -2.07
N ILE A 72 -4.46 -11.40 -0.78
CA ILE A 72 -3.28 -10.92 -0.05
C ILE A 72 -2.58 -12.13 0.55
N MET A 73 -1.32 -12.32 0.19
CA MET A 73 -0.41 -13.29 0.78
C MET A 73 0.47 -12.59 1.82
N ILE A 74 0.49 -13.09 3.05
CA ILE A 74 1.39 -12.63 4.12
C ILE A 74 2.51 -13.65 4.27
N GLY A 75 3.74 -13.18 4.10
CA GLY A 75 4.91 -14.05 3.93
C GLY A 75 4.65 -15.10 2.84
N ILE A 76 5.06 -16.34 3.10
CA ILE A 76 4.94 -17.45 2.14
C ILE A 76 3.75 -18.38 2.40
N ASN A 77 3.06 -18.27 3.54
CA ASN A 77 2.19 -19.35 4.02
C ASN A 77 0.73 -18.96 4.31
N LYS A 78 0.38 -17.67 4.32
CA LYS A 78 -0.96 -17.25 4.70
C LYS A 78 -1.61 -16.42 3.60
N SER A 79 -2.67 -16.97 3.01
CA SER A 79 -3.52 -16.27 2.04
C SER A 79 -4.78 -15.74 2.72
N ILE A 80 -5.19 -14.54 2.34
CA ILE A 80 -6.39 -13.87 2.81
C ILE A 80 -7.13 -13.34 1.58
N HIS A 81 -8.44 -13.46 1.59
CA HIS A 81 -9.30 -12.87 0.58
C HIS A 81 -10.02 -11.65 1.16
N LEU A 82 -9.90 -10.50 0.50
CA LEU A 82 -10.63 -9.28 0.81
C LEU A 82 -11.32 -8.77 -0.45
N ASP A 83 -12.63 -9.01 -0.54
CA ASP A 83 -13.45 -8.64 -1.70
C ASP A 83 -13.23 -7.18 -2.12
N TYR A 84 -13.12 -6.98 -3.44
CA TYR A 84 -12.99 -5.67 -4.07
C TYR A 84 -11.75 -4.90 -3.61
N LEU A 85 -10.63 -5.61 -3.49
CA LEU A 85 -9.33 -5.04 -3.14
C LEU A 85 -8.87 -4.02 -4.18
N ILE A 86 -8.45 -2.84 -3.71
CA ILE A 86 -7.91 -1.76 -4.55
C ILE A 86 -6.40 -1.65 -4.35
N SER A 87 -5.96 -1.53 -3.09
CA SER A 87 -4.56 -1.37 -2.71
C SER A 87 -4.31 -1.92 -1.31
N VAL A 88 -3.04 -2.23 -1.04
CA VAL A 88 -2.56 -2.70 0.26
C VAL A 88 -1.34 -1.91 0.63
N GLU A 89 -1.34 -1.37 1.84
CA GLU A 89 -0.18 -0.73 2.46
C GLU A 89 0.27 -1.50 3.70
N TYR A 90 1.53 -1.33 4.08
CA TYR A 90 2.10 -1.95 5.27
C TYR A 90 2.85 -0.94 6.14
N SER A 91 2.50 -0.89 7.43
CA SER A 91 3.27 -0.14 8.42
C SER A 91 4.26 -1.08 9.12
N LYS A 92 5.56 -0.89 8.86
CA LYS A 92 6.64 -1.62 9.54
C LYS A 92 6.68 -1.32 11.04
N LYS A 93 6.43 -0.06 11.42
CA LYS A 93 6.42 0.42 12.80
C LYS A 93 5.32 -0.26 13.62
N ASP A 94 4.10 -0.25 13.08
CA ASP A 94 2.91 -0.74 13.79
C ASP A 94 2.64 -2.22 13.52
N LYS A 95 3.37 -2.84 12.57
CA LYS A 95 3.19 -4.21 12.08
C LYS A 95 1.74 -4.49 11.67
N LYS A 96 1.13 -3.53 10.95
CA LYS A 96 -0.26 -3.59 10.49
C LYS A 96 -0.32 -3.47 8.98
N ILE A 97 -1.30 -4.16 8.40
CA ILE A 97 -1.64 -4.08 6.97
C ILE A 97 -2.90 -3.22 6.83
N VAL A 98 -2.92 -2.32 5.86
CA VAL A 98 -4.05 -1.46 5.55
C VAL A 98 -4.50 -1.74 4.13
N ALA A 99 -5.66 -2.35 3.97
CA ALA A 99 -6.24 -2.63 2.66
C ALA A 99 -7.35 -1.62 2.35
N LEU A 100 -7.29 -0.98 1.17
CA LEU A 100 -8.42 -0.21 0.64
C LEU A 100 -9.31 -1.15 -0.17
N THR A 101 -10.59 -1.21 0.18
CA THR A 101 -11.58 -2.09 -0.47
C THR A 101 -12.83 -1.31 -0.87
N GLY A 102 -13.50 -1.73 -1.95
CA GLY A 102 -14.84 -1.24 -2.32
C GLY A 102 -15.05 -1.16 -3.82
N ILE A 103 -16.28 -1.43 -4.28
CA ILE A 103 -16.66 -1.33 -5.69
C ILE A 103 -16.83 0.14 -6.09
N LYS A 104 -17.68 0.86 -5.34
CA LYS A 104 -17.98 2.27 -5.57
C LYS A 104 -17.28 3.15 -4.53
N GLU A 105 -17.00 4.39 -4.89
CA GLU A 105 -16.23 5.31 -4.04
C GLU A 105 -16.90 5.58 -2.68
N ASP A 106 -18.23 5.65 -2.64
CA ASP A 106 -19.02 5.86 -1.42
C ASP A 106 -19.07 4.63 -0.51
N GLU A 107 -18.86 3.43 -1.06
CA GLU A 107 -18.80 2.16 -0.34
C GLU A 107 -17.38 1.82 0.16
N ARG A 108 -16.36 2.61 -0.24
CA ARG A 108 -14.96 2.32 0.11
C ARG A 108 -14.69 2.45 1.60
N LYS A 109 -13.80 1.59 2.07
CA LYS A 109 -13.32 1.55 3.46
C LYS A 109 -11.88 1.05 3.52
N LEU A 110 -11.19 1.44 4.57
CA LEU A 110 -9.92 0.83 4.95
C LEU A 110 -10.19 -0.36 5.87
N ILE A 111 -9.62 -1.51 5.56
CA ILE A 111 -9.58 -2.70 6.42
C ILE A 111 -8.21 -2.76 7.06
N ILE A 112 -8.17 -2.81 8.38
CA ILE A 112 -6.93 -2.87 9.16
C ILE A 112 -6.73 -4.31 9.63
N LEU A 113 -5.61 -4.91 9.25
CA LEU A 113 -5.24 -6.26 9.65
C LEU A 113 -3.98 -6.23 10.54
N ASP A 114 -3.85 -7.21 11.42
CA ASP A 114 -2.57 -7.50 12.07
C ASP A 114 -1.58 -8.16 11.08
N ASN A 115 -0.35 -8.43 11.55
CA ASN A 115 0.68 -9.11 10.78
C ASN A 115 0.39 -10.61 10.54
N GLU A 116 -0.67 -11.14 11.15
CA GLU A 116 -1.16 -12.47 10.84
C GLU A 116 -2.34 -12.41 9.86
N GLY A 117 -2.84 -11.24 9.49
CA GLY A 117 -3.97 -11.13 8.58
C GLY A 117 -5.35 -11.25 9.22
N ASN A 118 -5.45 -11.15 10.54
CA ASN A 118 -6.74 -11.06 11.21
C ASN A 118 -7.24 -9.61 11.12
N ILE A 119 -8.53 -9.43 10.80
CA ILE A 119 -9.16 -8.11 10.76
C ILE A 119 -9.24 -7.54 12.18
N ILE A 120 -8.59 -6.40 12.41
CA ILE A 120 -8.64 -5.67 13.68
C ILE A 120 -9.78 -4.65 13.66
N SER A 121 -9.90 -3.89 12.56
CA SER A 121 -10.84 -2.78 12.45
C SER A 121 -11.16 -2.45 11.00
N ASN A 122 -12.17 -1.61 10.80
CA ASN A 122 -12.47 -0.97 9.53
C ASN A 122 -12.70 0.52 9.75
N ILE A 123 -12.16 1.34 8.85
CA ILE A 123 -12.33 2.80 8.86
C ILE A 123 -13.15 3.17 7.65
N ILE A 124 -14.34 3.72 7.88
CA ILE A 124 -15.24 4.19 6.82
C ILE A 124 -14.81 5.57 6.32
N ASN A 125 -15.38 6.00 5.19
CA ASN A 125 -15.20 7.33 4.63
C ASN A 125 -15.43 8.45 5.68
N PRO A 126 -14.54 9.46 5.77
CA PRO A 126 -14.80 10.62 6.61
C PRO A 126 -15.92 11.48 6.01
N SER A 127 -16.66 12.17 6.88
CA SER A 127 -17.81 12.99 6.45
C SER A 127 -17.41 14.02 5.38
N GLY A 128 -18.10 14.01 4.25
CA GLY A 128 -17.83 14.92 3.12
C GLY A 128 -16.78 14.45 2.14
N TYR A 129 -16.21 13.24 2.31
CA TYR A 129 -15.16 12.73 1.43
C TYR A 129 -15.32 11.23 1.13
N THR A 130 -14.67 10.77 0.07
CA THR A 130 -14.57 9.34 -0.31
C THR A 130 -13.11 8.94 -0.48
N TYR A 131 -12.74 7.74 -0.04
CA TYR A 131 -11.38 7.22 -0.24
C TYR A 131 -11.09 6.97 -1.71
N TYR A 132 -9.95 7.45 -2.19
CA TYR A 132 -9.56 7.33 -3.59
C TYR A 132 -8.41 6.33 -3.79
N PHE A 133 -7.25 6.55 -3.15
CA PHE A 133 -6.14 5.60 -3.11
C PHE A 133 -5.32 5.78 -1.83
N THR A 134 -4.48 4.80 -1.51
CA THR A 134 -3.54 4.84 -0.38
C THR A 134 -2.11 5.08 -0.85
N GLN A 135 -1.29 5.58 0.04
CA GLN A 135 0.14 5.76 -0.14
C GLN A 135 0.89 5.50 1.17
N ASN A 136 2.07 4.94 1.04
CA ASN A 136 3.02 4.84 2.14
C ASN A 136 4.02 6.00 2.08
N PHE A 137 4.14 6.75 3.17
CA PHE A 137 5.05 7.87 3.31
C PHE A 137 5.94 7.66 4.54
N GLY A 138 6.98 6.84 4.37
CA GLY A 138 7.95 6.52 5.42
C GLY A 138 7.34 5.66 6.53
N ASP A 139 7.02 6.30 7.66
CA ASP A 139 6.40 5.68 8.84
C ASP A 139 4.88 5.90 8.92
N LYS A 140 4.29 6.58 7.93
CA LYS A 140 2.86 6.92 7.89
C LYS A 140 2.20 6.30 6.68
N ILE A 141 0.97 5.86 6.87
CA ILE A 141 0.07 5.53 5.77
C ILE A 141 -0.89 6.70 5.59
N ILE A 142 -0.95 7.19 4.36
CA ILE A 142 -1.84 8.26 3.93
C ILE A 142 -2.91 7.65 3.03
N VAL A 143 -4.14 8.09 3.21
CA VAL A 143 -5.21 7.87 2.25
C VAL A 143 -5.57 9.21 1.61
N VAL A 144 -5.63 9.22 0.29
CA VAL A 144 -6.09 10.39 -0.46
C VAL A 144 -7.60 10.26 -0.59
N CYS A 145 -8.31 11.27 -0.12
CA CYS A 145 -9.76 11.34 -0.19
C CYS A 145 -10.18 12.42 -1.18
N ARG A 146 -11.24 12.17 -1.94
CA ARG A 146 -11.89 13.17 -2.78
C ARG A 146 -13.09 13.73 -2.06
N GLY A 147 -13.22 15.05 -2.03
CA GLY A 147 -14.39 15.70 -1.46
C GLY A 147 -15.64 15.48 -2.31
N ASN A 148 -16.80 15.33 -1.68
CA ASN A 148 -18.04 14.95 -2.34
C ASN A 148 -18.99 16.12 -2.64
N SER A 149 -18.55 17.37 -2.40
CA SER A 149 -19.35 18.57 -2.64
C SER A 149 -18.47 19.79 -2.96
N ASP A 150 -19.08 20.86 -3.48
CA ASP A 150 -18.36 22.12 -3.72
C ASP A 150 -17.81 22.75 -2.43
N ALA A 151 -18.38 22.40 -1.26
CA ALA A 151 -17.93 22.90 0.03
C ALA A 151 -16.54 22.40 0.44
N THR A 152 -16.07 21.30 -0.15
CA THR A 152 -14.74 20.72 0.12
C THR A 152 -13.67 21.20 -0.86
N VAL A 153 -14.05 21.97 -1.88
CA VAL A 153 -13.15 22.50 -2.91
C VAL A 153 -12.41 23.71 -2.34
N ASP A 154 -11.09 23.75 -2.48
CA ASP A 154 -10.31 24.91 -2.06
C ASP A 154 -10.38 26.07 -3.06
N LYS A 155 -9.82 27.22 -2.67
CA LYS A 155 -9.78 28.42 -3.52
C LYS A 155 -9.02 28.27 -4.84
N TYR A 156 -8.28 27.15 -5.02
CA TYR A 156 -7.54 26.83 -6.23
C TYR A 156 -8.23 25.73 -7.07
N GLY A 157 -9.44 25.31 -6.69
CA GLY A 157 -10.20 24.27 -7.37
C GLY A 157 -9.78 22.85 -7.03
N ARG A 158 -8.92 22.65 -6.02
CA ARG A 158 -8.47 21.31 -5.60
C ARG A 158 -9.50 20.68 -4.68
N ASN A 159 -9.75 19.39 -4.89
CA ASN A 159 -10.71 18.62 -4.09
C ASN A 159 -10.17 17.25 -3.65
N ASP A 160 -8.89 16.97 -3.92
CA ASP A 160 -8.20 15.79 -3.40
C ASP A 160 -7.41 16.21 -2.14
N TRP A 161 -7.57 15.45 -1.06
CA TRP A 161 -7.09 15.79 0.27
C TRP A 161 -6.40 14.59 0.91
N ASN A 162 -5.26 14.84 1.56
CA ASN A 162 -4.51 13.80 2.25
C ASN A 162 -5.03 13.64 3.68
N PHE A 163 -5.30 12.39 4.07
CA PHE A 163 -5.64 12.03 5.42
C PHE A 163 -4.62 11.01 5.94
N ARG A 164 -4.06 11.27 7.12
CA ARG A 164 -3.22 10.31 7.83
C ARG A 164 -4.10 9.26 8.47
N VAL A 165 -3.74 7.99 8.31
CA VAL A 165 -4.39 6.87 9.02
C VAL A 165 -3.78 6.78 10.43
N ASP A 166 -4.61 6.91 11.46
CA ASP A 166 -4.26 6.61 12.84
C ASP A 166 -4.49 5.11 13.07
N LEU A 167 -3.39 4.36 13.21
CA LEU A 167 -3.41 2.91 13.37
C LEU A 167 -3.57 2.45 14.82
N ASP A 168 -3.53 3.36 15.79
CA ASP A 168 -3.73 3.05 17.21
C ASP A 168 -5.20 3.21 17.60
N ASN A 169 -5.87 4.20 17.02
CA ASN A 169 -7.26 4.55 17.31
C ASN A 169 -8.22 4.24 16.15
N TYR A 170 -7.71 3.81 15.00
CA TYR A 170 -8.48 3.40 13.81
C TYR A 170 -9.41 4.49 13.27
N TYR A 171 -8.87 5.68 13.06
CA TYR A 171 -9.55 6.76 12.34
C TYR A 171 -8.60 7.44 11.35
N VAL A 172 -9.12 8.39 10.56
CA VAL A 172 -8.31 9.19 9.64
C VAL A 172 -8.34 10.67 10.02
N GLU A 173 -7.20 11.34 9.93
CA GLU A 173 -7.04 12.75 10.26
C GLU A 173 -6.61 13.54 9.02
N ARG A 174 -7.36 14.60 8.68
CA ARG A 174 -7.02 15.46 7.55
C ARG A 174 -5.69 16.15 7.79
N MET A 175 -4.76 16.01 6.86
CA MET A 175 -3.47 16.68 6.93
C MET A 175 -3.56 18.12 6.44
N SER A 176 -2.84 19.02 7.10
CA SER A 176 -2.58 20.36 6.54
C SER A 176 -1.63 20.26 5.36
N ILE A 177 -1.80 21.14 4.36
CA ILE A 177 -0.92 21.23 3.18
C ILE A 177 0.55 21.47 3.57
N THR A 178 0.80 22.03 4.76
CA THR A 178 2.14 22.28 5.30
C THR A 178 2.84 21.06 5.91
N GLN A 179 2.19 19.90 5.95
CA GLN A 179 2.69 18.69 6.62
C GLN A 179 3.07 17.56 5.65
N LEU A 180 3.21 17.88 4.36
CA LEU A 180 3.67 16.97 3.30
C LEU A 180 5.17 17.14 3.06
#